data_AF-A0A0F9KQP0-F1
#
_entry.id   AF-A0A0F9KQP0-F1
#
_cell.length_a   1.000
_cell.length_b   1.000
_cell.length_c   1.000
_cell.angle_alpha   90.00
_cell.angle_beta   90.00
_cell.angle_gamma   90.00
#
_symmetry.space_group_name_H-M   'P 1'
#
loop_
_entity.id
_entity.type
_entity.pdbx_description
1 polymer ?
#
loop_
_entity_poly.entity_id
_entity_poly.type
_entity_poly.pdbx_seq_one_letter_code
_entity_poly.pdbx_strand_id
1 'polypeptide(L)'
;IEIVHYTEWYLRDGVFDLDRVLNGWVEKIESAIENGFEGLRVTGNTAWLEDKDWKDFRDYEEEINNVIGNFQMMAICTYSLEKCGSFELLDVIQNHQFALIRREGKWESVLIH
;
A
#
# COMPACT_ATOMS: atom_id res chain seq x y z
N ILE A 1 -17.56 4.73 -1.35
CA ILE A 1 -16.18 5.28 -1.23
C ILE A 1 -15.99 5.67 0.22
N GLU A 2 -14.91 5.21 0.82
CA GLU A 2 -14.51 5.52 2.19
C GLU A 2 -13.13 6.18 2.13
N ILE A 3 -12.88 7.17 2.98
CA ILE A 3 -11.59 7.86 3.08
C ILE A 3 -11.22 7.83 4.56
N VAL A 4 -10.10 7.17 4.87
CA VAL A 4 -9.60 6.98 6.23
C VAL A 4 -8.30 7.75 6.38
N HIS A 5 -8.12 8.47 7.48
CA HIS A 5 -6.89 9.18 7.73
C HIS A 5 -5.74 8.20 8.05
N TYR A 6 -4.51 8.50 7.64
CA TYR A 6 -3.39 7.57 7.83
C TYR A 6 -3.09 7.25 9.30
N THR A 7 -3.42 8.16 10.23
CA THR A 7 -3.28 7.92 11.68
C THR A 7 -4.34 6.97 12.23
N GLU A 8 -5.46 6.79 11.54
CA GLU A 8 -6.49 5.83 11.92
C GLU A 8 -6.19 4.48 11.29
N TRP A 9 -5.68 4.47 10.06
CA TRP A 9 -5.38 3.24 9.34
C TRP A 9 -3.99 2.68 9.67
N TYR A 10 -2.92 3.43 9.40
CA TYR A 10 -1.54 2.96 9.50
C TYR A 10 -0.88 3.21 10.87
N LEU A 11 -1.15 4.36 11.51
CA LEU A 11 -0.46 4.79 12.75
C LEU A 11 -1.40 4.95 13.94
N ARG A 12 -2.13 3.90 14.31
CA ARG A 12 -3.00 3.97 15.49
C ARG A 12 -2.15 4.26 16.73
N ASP A 13 -2.51 5.31 17.45
CA ASP A 13 -1.75 5.83 18.60
C ASP A 13 -0.29 6.21 18.27
N GLY A 14 -0.02 6.55 17.00
CA GLY A 14 1.30 6.96 16.52
C GLY A 14 2.27 5.83 16.22
N VAL A 15 1.82 4.56 16.31
CA VAL A 15 2.64 3.38 16.11
C VAL A 15 2.16 2.61 14.89
N PHE A 16 3.11 2.25 14.02
CA PHE A 16 2.85 1.33 12.93
C PHE A 16 2.80 -0.10 13.46
N ASP A 17 1.74 -0.82 13.12
CA ASP A 17 1.51 -2.21 13.53
C ASP A 17 1.09 -2.99 12.28
N LEU A 18 2.01 -3.85 11.81
CA LEU A 18 1.87 -4.66 10.61
C LEU A 18 0.61 -5.53 10.66
N ASP A 19 0.51 -6.37 11.69
CA ASP A 19 -0.58 -7.35 11.83
C ASP A 19 -1.94 -6.65 11.89
N ARG A 20 -2.02 -5.52 12.58
CA ARG A 20 -3.25 -4.72 12.65
C ARG A 20 -3.66 -4.20 11.28
N VAL A 21 -2.74 -3.66 10.49
CA VAL A 21 -3.06 -3.10 9.16
C VAL A 21 -3.48 -4.22 8.21
N LEU A 22 -2.78 -5.36 8.21
CA LEU A 22 -3.12 -6.51 7.38
C LEU A 22 -4.50 -7.08 7.73
N ASN A 23 -4.77 -7.31 9.02
CA ASN A 23 -6.09 -7.79 9.47
C ASN A 23 -7.20 -6.80 9.12
N GLY A 24 -6.95 -5.49 9.23
CA GLY A 24 -7.90 -4.47 8.80
C GLY A 24 -8.27 -4.57 7.32
N TRP A 25 -7.31 -4.89 6.44
CA TRP A 25 -7.59 -5.11 5.02
C TRP A 25 -8.44 -6.36 4.79
N VAL A 26 -8.15 -7.45 5.51
CA VAL A 26 -8.94 -8.70 5.46
C VAL A 26 -10.38 -8.44 5.90
N GLU A 27 -10.59 -7.77 7.03
CA GLU A 27 -11.93 -7.41 7.52
C GLU A 27 -12.70 -6.56 6.50
N LYS A 28 -12.02 -5.61 5.82
CA LYS A 28 -12.66 -4.76 4.80
C LYS A 28 -13.11 -5.56 3.57
N ILE A 29 -12.30 -6.49 3.08
CA ILE A 29 -12.70 -7.31 1.93
C ILE A 29 -13.79 -8.30 2.31
N GLU A 30 -13.69 -8.96 3.46
CA GLU A 30 -14.74 -9.87 3.96
C GLU A 30 -16.08 -9.14 4.09
N SER A 31 -16.09 -7.96 4.71
CA SER A 31 -17.29 -7.14 4.81
C SER A 31 -17.83 -6.73 3.43
N ALA A 32 -16.96 -6.38 2.47
CA ALA A 32 -17.40 -6.05 1.12
C ALA A 32 -18.08 -7.25 0.43
N ILE A 33 -17.50 -8.44 0.53
CA ILE A 33 -18.09 -9.67 -0.02
C ILE A 33 -19.43 -9.99 0.65
N GLU A 34 -19.53 -9.89 1.98
CA GLU A 34 -20.78 -10.11 2.73
C GLU A 34 -21.90 -9.15 2.32
N ASN A 35 -21.54 -7.92 1.94
CA ASN A 35 -22.48 -6.91 1.43
C ASN A 35 -22.82 -7.09 -0.07
N GLY A 36 -22.34 -8.15 -0.72
CA GLY A 36 -22.65 -8.49 -2.11
C GLY A 36 -21.79 -7.78 -3.15
N PHE A 37 -20.66 -7.20 -2.75
CA PHE A 37 -19.68 -6.66 -3.71
C PHE A 37 -18.76 -7.77 -4.24
N GLU A 38 -18.23 -7.59 -5.44
CA GLU A 38 -17.31 -8.57 -6.06
C GLU A 38 -15.88 -8.50 -5.49
N GLY A 39 -15.53 -7.40 -4.84
CA GLY A 39 -14.19 -7.20 -4.29
C GLY A 39 -13.93 -5.77 -3.82
N LEU A 40 -12.66 -5.46 -3.54
CA LEU A 40 -12.22 -4.17 -3.02
C LEU A 40 -11.15 -3.54 -3.92
N ARG A 41 -11.29 -2.24 -4.18
CA ARG A 41 -10.22 -1.41 -4.78
C ARG A 41 -9.72 -0.42 -3.75
N VAL A 42 -8.40 -0.39 -3.57
CA VAL A 42 -7.74 0.37 -2.51
C VAL A 42 -6.69 1.29 -3.14
N THR A 43 -6.53 2.47 -2.55
CA THR A 43 -5.32 3.26 -2.77
C THR A 43 -4.77 3.76 -1.45
N GLY A 44 -3.47 3.58 -1.25
CA GLY A 44 -2.74 4.02 -0.07
C GLY A 44 -1.77 5.14 -0.44
N ASN A 45 -1.82 6.24 0.30
CA ASN A 45 -0.78 7.27 0.26
C ASN A 45 0.18 7.06 1.43
N THR A 46 1.46 6.86 1.12
CA THR A 46 2.51 6.58 2.11
C THR A 46 3.39 7.80 2.39
N ALA A 47 2.97 9.00 1.98
CA ALA A 47 3.68 10.25 2.23
C ALA A 47 3.85 10.61 3.72
N TRP A 48 3.25 9.87 4.64
CA TRP A 48 3.43 10.00 6.09
C TRP A 48 4.66 9.25 6.61
N LEU A 49 5.28 8.37 5.81
CA LEU A 49 6.45 7.62 6.23
C LEU A 49 7.62 8.55 6.56
N GLU A 50 8.23 8.31 7.71
CA GLU A 50 9.52 8.85 8.13
C GLU A 50 10.57 7.74 8.14
N ASP A 51 11.87 8.08 8.11
CA ASP A 51 12.98 7.11 8.07
C ASP A 51 12.87 6.04 9.17
N LYS A 52 12.36 6.42 10.36
CA LYS A 52 12.18 5.51 11.50
C LYS A 52 11.14 4.41 11.25
N ASP A 53 10.15 4.68 10.40
CA ASP A 53 9.03 3.78 10.12
C ASP A 53 9.28 2.92 8.87
N TRP A 54 10.37 3.21 8.13
CA TRP A 54 10.63 2.59 6.83
C TRP A 54 10.84 1.08 6.91
N LYS A 55 11.55 0.60 7.94
CA LYS A 55 11.82 -0.83 8.11
C LYS A 55 10.51 -1.61 8.24
N ASP A 56 9.66 -1.22 9.17
CA ASP A 56 8.39 -1.91 9.42
C ASP A 56 7.45 -1.77 8.22
N PHE A 57 7.54 -0.65 7.49
CA PHE A 57 6.81 -0.46 6.24
C PHE A 57 7.29 -1.36 5.09
N ARG A 58 8.59 -1.65 4.99
CA ARG A 58 9.08 -2.63 4.00
C ARG A 58 8.57 -4.03 4.30
N ASP A 59 8.61 -4.43 5.56
CA ASP A 59 8.07 -5.72 6.00
C ASP A 59 6.56 -5.78 5.70
N TYR A 60 5.84 -4.65 5.85
CA TYR A 60 4.45 -4.52 5.40
C TYR A 60 4.26 -4.69 3.89
N GLU A 61 5.07 -4.04 3.06
CA GLU A 61 4.97 -4.13 1.60
C GLU A 61 5.22 -5.55 1.09
N GLU A 62 6.11 -6.30 1.73
CA GLU A 62 6.33 -7.71 1.39
C GLU A 62 5.09 -8.56 1.72
N GLU A 63 4.51 -8.40 2.91
CA GLU A 63 3.38 -9.21 3.37
C GLU A 63 2.04 -8.81 2.74
N ILE A 64 1.80 -7.52 2.49
CA ILE A 64 0.54 -7.05 1.92
C ILE A 64 0.32 -7.61 0.51
N ASN A 65 1.38 -7.83 -0.26
CA ASN A 65 1.27 -8.45 -1.58
C ASN A 65 0.77 -9.88 -1.50
N ASN A 66 1.22 -10.66 -0.51
CA ASN A 66 0.71 -12.01 -0.28
C ASN A 66 -0.76 -11.97 0.11
N VAL A 67 -1.16 -11.04 0.98
CA VAL A 67 -2.56 -10.88 1.39
C VAL A 67 -3.42 -10.47 0.19
N ILE A 68 -3.09 -9.38 -0.50
CA ILE A 68 -3.85 -8.88 -1.66
C ILE A 68 -3.98 -9.96 -2.73
N GLY A 69 -2.91 -10.70 -3.03
CA GLY A 69 -2.91 -11.76 -4.04
C GLY A 69 -3.85 -12.93 -3.72
N ASN A 70 -4.18 -13.13 -2.44
CA ASN A 70 -5.08 -14.19 -1.99
C ASN A 70 -6.57 -13.77 -1.96
N PHE A 71 -6.87 -12.48 -2.08
CA PHE A 71 -8.24 -11.95 -2.03
C PHE A 71 -8.66 -11.26 -3.33
N GLN A 72 -9.95 -10.99 -3.49
CA GLN A 72 -10.47 -10.15 -4.59
C GLN A 72 -10.19 -8.68 -4.30
N MET A 73 -8.91 -8.32 -4.22
CA MET A 73 -8.43 -6.98 -3.88
C MET A 73 -7.48 -6.47 -4.96
N MET A 74 -7.59 -5.17 -5.28
CA MET A 74 -6.65 -4.47 -6.13
C MET A 74 -6.20 -3.20 -5.41
N ALA A 75 -4.89 -3.07 -5.18
CA ALA A 75 -4.32 -1.91 -4.50
C ALA A 75 -3.41 -1.10 -5.43
N ILE A 76 -3.42 0.21 -5.23
CA ILE A 76 -2.44 1.15 -5.81
C ILE A 76 -1.79 1.91 -4.66
N CYS A 77 -0.50 1.67 -4.45
CA CYS A 77 0.30 2.42 -3.48
C CYS A 77 0.96 3.63 -4.15
N THR A 78 0.89 4.79 -3.48
CA THR A 78 1.48 6.05 -3.95
C THR A 78 2.62 6.46 -3.03
N TYR A 79 3.79 6.68 -3.63
CA TYR A 79 5.03 7.06 -2.93
C TYR A 79 5.49 8.44 -3.39
N SER A 80 5.89 9.28 -2.45
CA SER A 80 6.47 10.59 -2.77
C SER A 80 7.94 10.42 -3.17
N LEU A 81 8.31 10.81 -4.39
CA LEU A 81 9.71 10.79 -4.84
C LEU A 81 10.61 11.76 -4.06
N GLU A 82 10.04 12.77 -3.38
CA GLU A 82 10.82 13.68 -2.54
C GLU A 82 11.20 13.04 -1.19
N LYS A 83 10.41 12.05 -0.73
CA LYS A 83 10.62 11.35 0.54
C LYS A 83 11.20 9.95 0.37
N CYS A 84 10.99 9.35 -0.80
CA CYS A 84 11.46 8.02 -1.15
C CYS A 84 12.83 8.17 -1.81
N GLY A 85 13.89 7.83 -1.09
CA GLY A 85 15.23 7.77 -1.65
C GLY A 85 15.37 6.63 -2.67
N SER A 86 16.57 6.52 -3.25
CA SER A 86 16.81 5.52 -4.29
C SER A 86 16.74 4.07 -3.78
N PHE A 87 17.06 3.82 -2.50
CA PHE A 87 16.99 2.48 -1.93
C PHE A 87 15.56 2.11 -1.61
N GLU A 88 14.85 3.03 -0.98
CA GLU A 88 13.43 2.96 -0.67
C GLU A 88 12.59 2.67 -1.93
N LEU A 89 12.90 3.37 -3.02
CA LEU A 89 12.24 3.15 -4.31
C LEU A 89 12.52 1.74 -4.87
N LEU A 90 13.74 1.22 -4.73
CA LEU A 90 14.07 -0.14 -5.16
C LEU A 90 13.30 -1.19 -4.36
N ASP A 91 13.20 -1.00 -3.04
CA ASP A 91 12.45 -1.92 -2.18
C ASP A 91 10.97 -1.96 -2.57
N VAL A 92 10.37 -0.78 -2.78
CA VAL A 92 8.97 -0.67 -3.21
C VAL A 92 8.77 -1.33 -4.56
N ILE A 93 9.63 -1.04 -5.54
CA ILE A 93 9.51 -1.61 -6.89
C ILE A 93 9.58 -3.13 -6.84
N GLN A 94 10.49 -3.73 -6.06
CA GLN A 94 10.62 -5.19 -5.94
C GLN A 94 9.33 -5.89 -5.49
N ASN A 95 8.49 -5.18 -4.74
CA ASN A 95 7.23 -5.69 -4.22
C ASN A 95 6.04 -5.42 -5.17
N HIS A 96 6.22 -4.73 -6.30
CA HIS A 96 5.11 -4.41 -7.19
C HIS A 96 5.26 -5.07 -8.55
N GLN A 97 4.16 -5.52 -9.15
CA GLN A 97 4.15 -6.02 -10.53
C GLN A 97 4.26 -4.89 -11.56
N PHE A 98 3.74 -3.71 -11.22
CA PHE A 98 3.70 -2.55 -12.11
C PHE A 98 4.02 -1.28 -11.35
N ALA A 99 4.74 -0.37 -11.99
CA ALA A 99 4.90 1.01 -11.53
C ALA A 99 4.34 1.98 -12.58
N LEU A 100 3.66 3.03 -12.11
CA LEU A 100 3.23 4.15 -12.94
C LEU A 100 4.10 5.38 -12.59
N ILE A 101 4.93 5.82 -13.52
CA ILE A 101 5.91 6.88 -13.30
C ILE A 101 5.61 8.07 -14.22
N ARG A 102 5.67 9.29 -13.67
CA ARG A 102 5.49 10.52 -14.46
C ARG A 102 6.84 11.12 -14.82
N ARG A 103 7.17 11.13 -16.11
CA ARG A 103 8.41 11.72 -16.67
C ARG A 103 8.07 12.76 -17.72
N GLU A 104 8.64 13.96 -17.60
CA GLU A 104 8.45 15.06 -18.57
C GLU A 104 6.96 15.37 -18.85
N GLY A 105 6.13 15.28 -17.80
CA GLY A 105 4.69 15.52 -17.88
C GLY A 105 3.86 14.34 -18.40
N LYS A 106 4.48 13.26 -18.89
CA LYS A 106 3.82 12.07 -19.42
C LYS A 106 3.86 10.92 -18.41
N TRP A 107 2.82 10.08 -18.44
CA TRP A 107 2.74 8.88 -17.62
C TRP A 107 3.24 7.67 -18.41
N GLU A 108 4.10 6.88 -17.79
CA GLU A 108 4.68 5.65 -18.33
C GLU A 108 4.42 4.50 -17.36
N SER A 109 3.97 3.36 -17.88
CA SER A 109 3.82 2.13 -17.11
C SER A 109 5.04 1.25 -17.28
N VAL A 110 5.63 0.79 -16.19
CA VAL A 110 6.77 -0.13 -16.17
C VAL A 110 6.29 -1.45 -15.57
N LEU A 111 6.44 -2.54 -16.33
CA LEU A 111 6.27 -3.90 -15.80
C LEU A 111 7.55 -4.28 -15.04
N ILE A 112 7.39 -4.82 -13.84
CA ILE A 112 8.48 -5.24 -12.97
C ILE A 112 8.49 -6.77 -12.95
N HIS A 113 9.69 -7.34 -13.08
CA HIS A 113 9.94 -8.79 -13.23
C HIS A 113 10.63 -9.38 -12.02
#